data_AF-A0A0H4XD33-F1
#
_entry.id   AF-A0A0H4XD33-F1
#
_cell.length_a   1.000
_cell.length_b   1.000
_cell.length_c   1.000
_cell.angle_alpha   90.00
_cell.angle_beta   90.00
_cell.angle_gamma   90.00
#
_symmetry.space_group_name_H-M   'P 1'
#
loop_
_entity.id
_entity.type
_entity.pdbx_description
1 polymer ?
#
loop_
_entity_poly.entity_id
_entity_poly.type
_entity_poly.pdbx_seq_one_letter_code
_entity_poly.pdbx_strand_id
1 'polypeptide(L)'
;MVAGQDPAADVEGQWLYKHGDLVLGPVSGTLIVEKLTTGELAPETWVALAGERDFHRMTEVDAFRVHIARAEAASRVAAAVVVERAKSAKRLKVLGGAAVAGVLVLGVVGVQVARNAAVHGWFGGDDLPQDDFEMGEITIRVAQARADDEELFEYPGTGVRRPGTGEPGAKPATGSGAPGRVAMASTTRAPDRKPPRPGGSVSTEPDGMEMTQQFDQDAINKVVASNKSTLFRCFKEEAERSPGIYAKVPMEFVIGNDGRVSKLWVDNHQFKKGPLYECLLSEMQKWPFRAYEGERATVGLSFTIGKRG
;
A
#
# COMPACT_ATOMS: atom_id res chain seq x y z
N MET A 1 -6.10 -30.25 -0.27
CA MET A 1 -4.88 -31.09 -0.37
C MET A 1 -5.23 -32.42 0.26
N VAL A 2 -5.67 -33.40 -0.54
CA VAL A 2 -5.94 -34.76 -0.05
C VAL A 2 -4.59 -35.47 0.02
N ALA A 3 -4.29 -36.03 1.18
CA ALA A 3 -3.03 -36.69 1.50
C ALA A 3 -2.72 -37.80 0.48
N GLY A 4 -1.45 -37.88 0.08
CA GLY A 4 -0.95 -38.85 -0.89
C GLY A 4 -0.94 -40.27 -0.33
N GLN A 5 -2.08 -40.96 -0.38
CA GLN A 5 -2.06 -42.41 -0.50
C GLN A 5 -1.56 -42.73 -1.89
N ASP A 6 -0.35 -43.29 -1.96
CA ASP A 6 0.24 -43.83 -3.18
C ASP A 6 -0.61 -45.04 -3.57
N PRO A 7 -1.53 -44.92 -4.54
CA PRO A 7 -2.49 -45.98 -4.81
C PRO A 7 -1.81 -47.17 -5.49
N ALA A 8 -0.58 -47.00 -5.96
CA ALA A 8 0.27 -48.09 -6.42
C ALA A 8 0.55 -49.14 -5.32
N ALA A 9 0.36 -48.78 -4.03
CA ALA A 9 0.58 -49.68 -2.90
C ALA A 9 -0.51 -50.75 -2.73
N ASP A 10 -1.68 -50.62 -3.37
CA ASP A 10 -2.79 -51.55 -3.21
C ASP A 10 -2.65 -52.82 -4.08
N VAL A 11 -1.66 -52.88 -4.97
CA VAL A 11 -1.38 -54.06 -5.81
C VAL A 11 -0.19 -54.82 -5.23
N GLU A 12 -0.50 -55.70 -4.28
CA GLU A 12 0.51 -56.56 -3.65
C GLU A 12 0.90 -57.74 -4.57
N GLY A 13 2.11 -58.27 -4.35
CA GLY A 13 2.62 -59.45 -5.04
C GLY A 13 3.57 -59.18 -6.21
N GLN A 14 4.20 -60.25 -6.67
CA GLN A 14 4.98 -60.27 -7.91
C GLN A 14 4.07 -60.71 -9.05
N TRP A 15 4.14 -59.98 -10.15
CA TRP A 15 3.28 -60.15 -11.30
C TRP A 15 4.10 -60.43 -12.55
N LEU A 16 3.52 -61.23 -13.44
CA LEU A 16 4.00 -61.49 -14.79
C LEU A 16 3.03 -60.80 -15.75
N TYR A 17 3.54 -60.22 -16.83
CA TYR A 17 2.70 -59.66 -17.89
C TYR A 17 3.21 -60.08 -19.27
N LYS A 18 2.33 -60.15 -20.25
CA LYS A 18 2.70 -60.48 -21.64
C LYS A 18 2.81 -59.25 -22.50
N HIS A 19 3.87 -59.17 -23.29
CA HIS A 19 4.00 -58.18 -24.35
C HIS A 19 4.25 -58.93 -25.67
N GLY A 20 3.19 -59.06 -26.47
CA GLY A 20 3.17 -60.01 -27.59
C GLY A 20 3.30 -61.45 -27.09
N ASP A 21 4.27 -62.19 -27.63
CA ASP A 21 4.55 -63.58 -27.24
C ASP A 21 5.53 -63.69 -26.05
N LEU A 22 6.08 -62.56 -25.58
CA LEU A 22 7.07 -62.54 -24.51
C LEU A 22 6.38 -62.38 -23.15
N VAL A 23 6.66 -63.30 -22.23
CA VAL A 23 6.30 -63.18 -20.82
C VAL A 23 7.41 -62.43 -20.10
N LEU A 24 7.05 -61.32 -19.46
CA LEU A 24 7.95 -60.44 -18.73
C LEU A 24 7.60 -60.46 -17.24
N GLY A 25 8.61 -60.63 -16.38
CA GLY A 25 8.48 -60.60 -14.93
C GLY A 25 9.49 -61.53 -14.23
N PRO A 26 9.41 -61.70 -12.90
CA PRO A 26 8.47 -61.08 -11.96
C PRO A 26 8.73 -59.59 -11.71
N VAL A 27 7.68 -58.77 -11.75
CA VAL A 27 7.71 -57.33 -11.44
C VAL A 27 6.73 -57.00 -10.31
N SER A 28 6.95 -55.91 -9.58
CA SER A 28 6.00 -55.46 -8.56
C SER A 28 4.72 -54.93 -9.20
N GLY A 29 3.58 -55.06 -8.49
CA GLY A 29 2.32 -54.46 -8.91
C GLY A 29 2.43 -52.95 -9.16
N THR A 30 3.22 -52.25 -8.34
CA THR A 30 3.54 -50.82 -8.51
C THR A 30 4.13 -50.51 -9.89
N LEU A 31 5.06 -51.33 -10.38
CA LEU A 31 5.71 -51.12 -11.68
C LEU A 31 4.73 -51.33 -12.83
N ILE A 32 3.81 -52.29 -12.70
CA ILE A 32 2.74 -52.50 -13.70
C ILE A 32 1.80 -51.29 -13.74
N VAL A 33 1.40 -50.76 -12.59
CA VAL A 33 0.56 -49.56 -12.50
C VAL A 33 1.28 -48.33 -13.07
N GLU A 34 2.58 -48.19 -12.81
CA GLU A 34 3.40 -47.12 -13.39
C GLU A 34 3.43 -47.23 -14.92
N LYS A 35 3.74 -48.42 -15.46
CA LYS A 35 3.75 -48.69 -16.90
C LYS A 35 2.39 -48.51 -17.57
N LEU A 36 1.30 -48.80 -16.85
CA LEU A 36 -0.07 -48.53 -17.32
C LEU A 36 -0.33 -47.02 -17.38
N THR A 37 0.15 -46.27 -16.38
CA THR A 37 -0.05 -44.81 -16.29
C THR A 37 0.79 -44.06 -17.33
N THR A 38 2.00 -44.54 -17.64
CA THR A 38 2.85 -44.00 -18.72
C THR A 38 2.36 -44.37 -20.12
N GLY A 39 1.47 -45.37 -20.23
CA GLY A 39 0.96 -45.87 -21.50
C GLY A 39 1.86 -46.90 -22.19
N GLU A 40 2.86 -47.45 -21.48
CA GLU A 40 3.68 -48.58 -21.97
C GLU A 40 2.88 -49.88 -22.03
N LEU A 41 1.92 -50.06 -21.11
CA LEU A 41 1.03 -51.21 -21.07
C LEU A 41 -0.40 -50.81 -21.40
N ALA A 42 -1.06 -51.63 -22.21
CA ALA A 42 -2.47 -51.45 -22.55
C ALA A 42 -3.36 -52.10 -21.47
N PRO A 43 -4.60 -51.60 -21.25
CA PRO A 43 -5.58 -52.27 -20.37
C PRO A 43 -5.87 -53.73 -20.76
N GLU A 44 -5.72 -54.06 -22.04
CA GLU A 44 -5.92 -55.40 -22.59
C GLU A 44 -4.74 -56.36 -22.37
N THR A 45 -3.68 -55.88 -21.70
CA THR A 45 -2.49 -56.70 -21.44
C THR A 45 -2.84 -57.87 -20.53
N TRP A 46 -2.31 -59.05 -20.86
CA TRP A 46 -2.47 -60.24 -20.06
C TRP A 46 -1.51 -60.22 -18.87
N VAL A 47 -2.04 -60.42 -17.67
CA VAL A 47 -1.30 -60.43 -16.40
C VAL A 47 -1.60 -61.70 -15.61
N ALA A 48 -0.63 -62.16 -14.82
CA ALA A 48 -0.76 -63.31 -13.92
C ALA A 48 0.05 -63.07 -12.64
N LEU A 49 -0.38 -63.62 -11.50
CA LEU A 49 0.47 -63.64 -10.31
C LEU A 49 1.67 -64.57 -10.54
N ALA A 50 2.82 -64.24 -9.95
CA ALA A 50 3.98 -65.11 -9.99
C ALA A 50 3.67 -66.43 -9.27
N GLY A 51 3.68 -67.53 -10.03
CA GLY A 51 3.32 -68.87 -9.55
C GLY A 51 1.98 -69.39 -10.11
N GLU A 52 1.15 -68.51 -10.67
CA GLU A 52 -0.06 -68.90 -11.40
C GLU A 52 0.27 -69.19 -12.87
N ARG A 53 -0.43 -70.17 -13.46
CA ARG A 53 -0.26 -70.55 -14.88
C ARG A 53 -1.23 -69.83 -15.80
N ASP A 54 -2.35 -69.37 -15.24
CA ASP A 54 -3.43 -68.76 -15.98
C ASP A 54 -3.22 -67.26 -16.06
N PHE A 55 -3.23 -66.74 -17.29
CA PHE A 55 -3.14 -65.32 -17.54
C PHE A 55 -4.55 -64.76 -17.71
N HIS A 56 -4.84 -63.69 -16.99
CA HIS A 56 -6.11 -62.96 -17.08
C HIS A 56 -5.88 -61.60 -17.73
N ARG A 57 -6.90 -61.04 -18.35
CA ARG A 57 -6.79 -59.64 -18.83
C ARG A 57 -6.73 -58.71 -17.64
N MET A 58 -5.93 -57.65 -17.74
CA MET A 58 -5.80 -56.68 -16.67
C MET A 58 -7.14 -56.02 -16.29
N THR A 59 -8.07 -55.91 -17.23
CA THR A 59 -9.45 -55.46 -17.00
C THR A 59 -10.28 -56.40 -16.12
N GLU A 60 -9.98 -57.69 -16.15
CA GLU A 60 -10.71 -58.72 -15.40
C GLU A 60 -10.24 -58.77 -13.94
N VAL A 61 -8.97 -58.44 -13.69
CA VAL A 61 -8.34 -58.48 -12.38
C VAL A 61 -8.76 -57.26 -11.54
N ASP A 62 -9.46 -57.50 -10.44
CA ASP A 62 -10.00 -56.45 -9.56
C ASP A 62 -8.94 -55.48 -9.05
N ALA A 63 -7.72 -55.97 -8.77
CA ALA A 63 -6.60 -55.17 -8.30
C ALA A 63 -6.21 -54.03 -9.27
N PHE A 64 -6.46 -54.17 -10.59
CA PHE A 64 -6.06 -53.17 -11.58
C PHE A 64 -7.21 -52.31 -12.11
N ARG A 65 -8.48 -52.63 -11.82
CA ARG A 65 -9.65 -51.93 -12.39
C ARG A 65 -9.64 -50.43 -12.09
N VAL A 66 -9.34 -50.06 -10.86
CA VAL A 66 -9.27 -48.64 -10.43
C VAL A 66 -8.13 -47.91 -11.15
N HIS A 67 -7.00 -48.59 -11.34
CA HIS A 67 -5.84 -48.02 -12.02
C HIS A 67 -6.06 -47.83 -13.52
N ILE A 68 -6.79 -48.75 -14.16
CA ILE A 68 -7.19 -48.62 -15.57
C ILE A 68 -8.09 -47.40 -15.75
N ALA A 69 -9.14 -47.28 -14.94
CA ALA A 69 -10.06 -46.14 -15.00
C ALA A 69 -9.33 -44.81 -14.77
N ARG A 70 -8.39 -44.80 -13.82
CA ARG A 70 -7.54 -43.62 -13.54
C ARG A 70 -6.59 -43.30 -14.69
N ALA A 71 -5.92 -44.29 -15.27
CA ALA A 71 -5.01 -44.10 -16.39
C ALA A 71 -5.74 -43.55 -17.62
N GLU A 72 -6.95 -44.07 -17.91
CA GLU A 72 -7.80 -43.55 -18.97
C GLU A 72 -8.20 -42.09 -18.70
N ALA A 73 -8.66 -41.78 -17.49
CA ALA A 73 -9.00 -40.41 -17.11
C ALA A 73 -7.78 -39.47 -17.22
N ALA A 74 -6.61 -39.91 -16.75
CA ALA A 74 -5.36 -39.16 -16.84
C ALA A 74 -4.97 -38.89 -18.30
N SER A 75 -5.12 -39.88 -19.19
CA SER A 75 -4.84 -39.72 -20.62
C SER A 75 -5.75 -38.68 -21.29
N ARG A 76 -7.05 -38.68 -20.94
CA ARG A 76 -8.03 -37.69 -21.44
C ARG A 76 -7.69 -36.27 -20.96
N VAL A 77 -7.28 -36.13 -19.70
CA VAL A 77 -6.86 -34.84 -19.13
C VAL A 77 -5.55 -34.37 -19.78
N ALA A 78 -4.57 -35.25 -19.94
CA ALA A 78 -3.30 -34.92 -20.59
C ALA A 78 -3.51 -34.42 -22.03
N ALA A 79 -4.38 -35.08 -22.80
CA ALA A 79 -4.75 -34.63 -24.14
C ALA A 79 -5.38 -33.23 -24.14
N ALA A 80 -6.30 -32.95 -23.22
CA ALA A 80 -6.91 -31.62 -23.08
C ALA A 80 -5.88 -30.54 -22.70
N VAL A 81 -4.95 -30.85 -21.79
CA VAL A 81 -3.91 -29.91 -21.34
C VAL A 81 -2.93 -29.56 -22.47
N VAL A 82 -2.57 -30.51 -23.34
CA VAL A 82 -1.70 -30.23 -24.50
C VAL A 82 -2.36 -29.23 -25.47
N VAL A 83 -3.66 -29.39 -25.72
CA VAL A 83 -4.42 -28.45 -26.57
C VAL A 83 -4.45 -27.05 -25.97
N GLU A 84 -4.69 -26.92 -24.67
CA GLU A 84 -4.70 -25.63 -23.98
C GLU A 84 -3.30 -24.98 -23.91
N ARG A 85 -2.24 -25.76 -23.67
CA ARG A 85 -0.85 -25.27 -23.74
C ARG A 85 -0.47 -24.77 -25.13
N ALA A 86 -0.92 -25.45 -26.19
CA ALA A 86 -0.69 -24.98 -27.56
C ALA A 86 -1.41 -23.65 -27.85
N LYS A 87 -2.64 -23.49 -27.36
CA LYS A 87 -3.39 -22.22 -27.48
C LYS A 87 -2.72 -21.09 -26.68
N SER A 88 -2.30 -21.35 -25.44
CA SER A 88 -1.67 -20.33 -24.59
C SER A 88 -0.31 -19.90 -25.14
N ALA A 89 0.50 -20.84 -25.67
CA ALA A 89 1.76 -20.52 -26.33
C ALA A 89 1.57 -19.64 -27.57
N LYS A 90 0.52 -19.87 -28.38
CA LYS A 90 0.17 -19.00 -29.50
C LYS A 90 -0.23 -17.60 -29.03
N ARG A 91 -1.08 -17.50 -28.00
CA ARG A 91 -1.49 -16.19 -27.43
C ARG A 91 -0.30 -15.40 -26.90
N LEU A 92 0.63 -16.06 -26.20
CA LEU A 92 1.82 -15.41 -25.67
C LEU A 92 2.73 -14.87 -26.79
N LYS A 93 2.92 -15.62 -27.88
CA LYS A 93 3.69 -15.16 -29.05
C LYS A 93 3.04 -13.95 -29.73
N VAL A 94 1.71 -13.94 -29.88
CA VAL A 94 0.98 -12.82 -30.47
C VAL A 94 1.07 -11.57 -29.58
N LEU A 95 0.87 -11.72 -28.27
CA LEU A 95 1.02 -10.62 -27.31
C LEU A 95 2.45 -10.08 -27.26
N GLY A 96 3.46 -10.95 -27.27
CA GLY A 96 4.87 -10.56 -27.33
C GLY A 96 5.21 -9.80 -28.62
N GLY A 97 4.72 -10.26 -29.77
CA GLY A 97 4.90 -9.57 -31.05
C GLY A 97 4.24 -8.19 -31.09
N ALA A 98 3.02 -8.07 -30.54
CA ALA A 98 2.30 -6.80 -30.46
C ALA A 98 3.02 -5.77 -29.57
N ALA A 99 3.59 -6.21 -28.44
CA ALA A 99 4.35 -5.33 -27.55
C ALA A 99 5.61 -4.77 -28.24
N VAL A 100 6.36 -5.60 -28.96
CA VAL A 100 7.57 -5.16 -29.70
C VAL A 100 7.19 -4.17 -30.81
N ALA A 101 6.12 -4.44 -31.56
CA ALA A 101 5.63 -3.51 -32.58
C ALA A 101 5.20 -2.17 -31.96
N GLY A 102 4.51 -2.19 -30.82
CA GLY A 102 4.11 -0.98 -30.08
C GLY A 102 5.31 -0.13 -29.66
N VAL A 103 6.37 -0.75 -29.13
CA VAL A 103 7.61 -0.03 -28.75
C VAL A 103 8.29 0.59 -29.97
N LEU A 104 8.37 -0.12 -31.10
CA LEU A 104 8.95 0.44 -32.33
C LEU A 104 8.15 1.63 -32.85
N VAL A 105 6.82 1.54 -32.87
CA VAL A 105 5.96 2.65 -33.29
C VAL A 105 6.12 3.85 -32.35
N LEU A 106 6.12 3.65 -31.04
CA LEU A 106 6.35 4.72 -30.07
C LEU A 106 7.74 5.35 -30.21
N GLY A 107 8.78 4.55 -30.50
CA GLY A 107 10.12 5.06 -30.78
C GLY A 107 10.17 5.94 -32.03
N VAL A 108 9.55 5.51 -33.13
CA VAL A 108 9.48 6.30 -34.38
C VAL A 108 8.68 7.58 -34.17
N VAL A 109 7.53 7.51 -33.50
CA VAL A 109 6.72 8.69 -33.17
C VAL A 109 7.49 9.64 -32.26
N GLY A 110 8.18 9.14 -31.23
CA GLY A 110 8.99 9.95 -30.32
C GLY A 110 10.11 10.71 -31.05
N VAL A 111 10.83 10.06 -31.98
CA VAL A 111 11.85 10.71 -32.81
C VAL A 111 11.23 11.82 -33.68
N GLN A 112 10.05 11.58 -34.22
CA GLN A 112 9.39 12.53 -35.08
C GLN A 112 8.82 13.74 -34.33
N VAL A 113 8.27 13.51 -33.13
CA VAL A 113 7.86 14.59 -32.22
C VAL A 113 9.07 15.40 -31.76
N ALA A 114 10.19 14.75 -31.39
CA ALA A 114 11.41 15.45 -30.99
C ALA A 114 11.98 16.34 -32.13
N ARG A 115 11.98 15.83 -33.36
CA ARG A 115 12.38 16.63 -34.54
C ARG A 115 11.44 17.80 -34.79
N ASN A 116 10.14 17.58 -34.69
CA ASN A 116 9.14 18.63 -34.88
C ASN A 116 9.24 19.72 -33.79
N ALA A 117 9.44 19.30 -32.54
CA ALA A 117 9.64 20.18 -31.40
C ALA A 117 10.95 20.98 -31.47
N ALA A 118 12.02 20.41 -32.04
CA ALA A 118 13.27 21.14 -32.24
C ALA A 118 13.14 22.27 -33.28
N VAL A 119 12.24 22.14 -34.26
CA VAL A 119 12.03 23.13 -35.32
C VAL A 119 10.93 24.14 -34.97
N HIS A 120 9.89 23.72 -34.27
CA HIS A 120 8.70 24.54 -33.99
C HIS A 120 8.53 24.92 -32.52
N GLY A 121 9.41 24.48 -31.62
CA GLY A 121 9.18 24.50 -30.18
C GLY A 121 8.20 23.40 -29.77
N TRP A 122 8.46 22.70 -28.67
CA TRP A 122 7.58 21.62 -28.19
C TRP A 122 6.24 22.18 -27.70
N PHE A 123 6.23 23.42 -27.21
CA PHE A 123 5.05 24.18 -26.82
C PHE A 123 5.25 25.63 -27.24
N GLY A 124 4.38 26.16 -28.10
CA GLY A 124 4.21 27.59 -28.23
C GLY A 124 3.44 28.08 -26.99
N GLY A 125 4.12 28.86 -26.16
CA GLY A 125 3.56 29.43 -24.93
C GLY A 125 4.56 29.30 -23.79
N ASP A 126 5.03 30.45 -23.31
CA ASP A 126 5.84 30.65 -22.13
C ASP A 126 5.45 29.72 -20.98
N ASP A 127 6.36 28.92 -20.43
CA ASP A 127 6.21 28.42 -19.06
C ASP A 127 7.55 27.90 -18.49
N LEU A 128 7.98 28.55 -17.41
CA LEU A 128 9.06 28.18 -16.50
C LEU A 128 9.07 26.67 -16.12
N PRO A 129 10.25 26.06 -15.92
CA PRO A 129 10.39 24.63 -15.66
C PRO A 129 9.70 24.18 -14.36
N GLN A 130 9.02 23.04 -14.45
CA GLN A 130 8.30 22.34 -13.38
C GLN A 130 9.22 21.78 -12.26
N ASP A 131 10.52 22.09 -12.30
CA ASP A 131 11.55 21.50 -11.45
C ASP A 131 11.83 22.29 -10.14
N ASP A 132 11.17 23.45 -9.93
CA ASP A 132 11.50 24.38 -8.82
C ASP A 132 10.49 24.37 -7.64
N PHE A 133 9.54 23.41 -7.61
CA PHE A 133 8.50 23.34 -6.57
C PHE A 133 8.36 21.92 -5.99
N GLU A 134 8.99 21.66 -4.84
CA GLU A 134 8.90 20.38 -4.11
C GLU A 134 7.90 20.52 -2.95
N MET A 135 6.84 19.70 -2.96
CA MET A 135 5.84 19.70 -1.89
C MET A 135 6.27 18.77 -0.76
N GLY A 136 6.26 19.29 0.47
CA GLY A 136 6.50 18.51 1.67
C GLY A 136 5.28 17.67 2.06
N GLU A 137 5.48 16.78 3.04
CA GLU A 137 4.48 15.84 3.55
C GLU A 137 3.18 16.54 4.03
N ILE A 138 2.03 15.91 3.76
CA ILE A 138 0.69 16.37 4.15
C ILE A 138 0.42 15.89 5.58
N THR A 139 0.01 16.77 6.48
CA THR A 139 -0.35 16.41 7.87
C THR A 139 -1.78 16.83 8.18
N ILE A 140 -2.67 15.88 8.42
CA ILE A 140 -4.07 16.15 8.82
C ILE A 140 -4.16 16.09 10.34
N ARG A 141 -4.80 17.08 10.96
CA ARG A 141 -5.11 17.10 12.41
C ARG A 141 -6.57 17.51 12.63
N VAL A 142 -7.15 17.13 13.77
CA VAL A 142 -8.43 17.71 14.20
C VAL A 142 -8.21 19.20 14.44
N ALA A 143 -9.17 20.06 14.05
CA ALA A 143 -9.03 21.50 14.27
C ALA A 143 -8.96 21.82 15.76
N GLN A 144 -7.75 22.01 16.27
CA GLN A 144 -7.57 22.76 17.50
C GLN A 144 -7.80 24.22 17.15
N ALA A 145 -8.73 24.86 17.86
CA ALA A 145 -8.89 26.31 17.80
C ALA A 145 -7.54 26.93 18.18
N ARG A 146 -6.84 27.47 17.18
CA ARG A 146 -5.71 28.35 17.43
C ARG A 146 -6.30 29.62 18.05
N ALA A 147 -5.83 29.96 19.24
CA ALA A 147 -6.27 31.14 20.00
C ALA A 147 -5.75 32.40 19.31
N ASP A 148 -6.36 32.73 18.19
CA ASP A 148 -6.21 34.01 17.49
C ASP A 148 -7.59 34.62 17.28
N ASP A 149 -8.39 34.62 18.34
CA ASP A 149 -9.25 35.74 18.67
C ASP A 149 -8.53 36.50 19.79
N GLU A 150 -8.47 37.83 19.69
CA GLU A 150 -7.77 38.71 20.62
C GLU A 150 -8.24 38.51 22.07
N GLU A 151 -7.66 37.55 22.80
CA GLU A 151 -7.66 37.55 24.26
C GLU A 151 -6.74 38.69 24.68
N LEU A 152 -7.37 39.86 24.76
CA LEU A 152 -6.98 40.94 25.64
C LEU A 152 -6.80 40.32 27.03
N PHE A 153 -5.58 39.89 27.35
CA PHE A 153 -5.22 39.49 28.71
C PHE A 153 -5.49 40.68 29.61
N GLU A 154 -6.61 40.62 30.31
CA GLU A 154 -6.91 41.50 31.42
C GLU A 154 -5.90 41.16 32.51
N TYR A 155 -4.78 41.87 32.50
CA TYR A 155 -3.83 41.87 33.59
C TYR A 155 -4.61 42.17 34.87
N PRO A 156 -4.50 41.35 35.94
CA PRO A 156 -5.03 41.73 37.24
C PRO A 156 -4.20 42.91 37.78
N GLY A 157 -4.56 44.11 37.34
CA GLY A 157 -4.14 45.37 37.90
C GLY A 157 -4.79 45.53 39.26
N THR A 158 -3.99 45.40 40.29
CA THR A 158 -4.05 46.14 41.56
C THR A 158 -5.28 47.05 41.76
N GLY A 159 -6.23 46.53 42.54
CA GLY A 159 -6.70 47.15 43.79
C GLY A 159 -7.35 48.54 43.73
N VAL A 160 -8.69 48.57 43.85
CA VAL A 160 -9.39 49.51 44.72
C VAL A 160 -10.59 48.81 45.38
N ARG A 161 -10.41 48.32 46.62
CA ARG A 161 -11.48 48.34 47.63
C ARG A 161 -10.87 48.32 49.03
N ARG A 162 -10.89 49.48 49.68
CA ARG A 162 -10.74 49.70 51.12
C ARG A 162 -12.17 49.65 51.72
N PRO A 163 -12.45 49.31 53.00
CA PRO A 163 -11.57 49.47 54.17
C PRO A 163 -11.51 48.33 55.23
N GLY A 164 -10.46 48.42 56.07
CA GLY A 164 -10.19 47.91 57.44
C GLY A 164 -10.91 46.66 57.98
N THR A 165 -10.26 45.73 58.68
CA THR A 165 -9.52 45.93 59.94
C THR A 165 -8.88 44.59 60.36
N GLY A 166 -7.66 44.59 60.95
CA GLY A 166 -7.20 43.50 61.84
C GLY A 166 -5.95 42.71 61.42
N GLU A 167 -4.78 43.23 61.79
CA GLU A 167 -3.49 42.55 62.02
C GLU A 167 -3.55 41.55 63.23
N PRO A 168 -2.47 40.85 63.67
CA PRO A 168 -1.09 40.78 63.13
C PRO A 168 -0.47 39.36 63.10
N GLY A 169 0.76 39.26 62.56
CA GLY A 169 1.66 38.15 62.91
C GLY A 169 2.89 38.00 62.02
N ALA A 170 4.02 38.58 62.41
CA ALA A 170 5.27 38.66 61.67
C ALA A 170 6.22 37.45 61.87
N LYS A 171 6.89 37.03 60.77
CA LYS A 171 8.34 36.73 60.54
C LYS A 171 9.15 35.85 61.55
N PRO A 172 10.39 35.40 61.22
CA PRO A 172 10.93 34.79 59.98
C PRO A 172 11.99 33.65 60.25
N ALA A 173 12.53 33.11 59.14
CA ALA A 173 13.94 32.70 58.92
C ALA A 173 14.52 31.34 59.38
N THR A 174 15.49 30.87 58.56
CA THR A 174 16.63 29.95 58.82
C THR A 174 16.27 28.46 58.98
N GLY A 175 16.97 27.44 58.47
CA GLY A 175 18.23 27.28 57.73
C GLY A 175 18.68 25.81 57.91
N SER A 176 19.50 25.31 56.96
CA SER A 176 20.43 24.16 57.08
C SER A 176 19.92 22.71 57.22
N GLY A 177 20.56 21.81 56.45
CA GLY A 177 20.76 20.40 56.83
C GLY A 177 20.62 19.36 55.71
N ALA A 178 21.74 18.98 55.08
CA ALA A 178 21.91 17.80 54.22
C ALA A 178 22.17 16.51 55.08
N PRO A 179 22.68 15.37 54.57
CA PRO A 179 22.25 14.44 53.49
C PRO A 179 22.29 12.93 53.90
N GLY A 180 21.89 12.00 53.01
CA GLY A 180 22.27 10.56 53.04
C GLY A 180 21.55 9.76 51.94
N ARG A 181 22.20 9.26 50.86
CA ARG A 181 22.89 7.95 50.68
C ARG A 181 22.00 6.76 51.12
N VAL A 182 21.68 5.69 50.37
CA VAL A 182 22.37 4.78 49.41
C VAL A 182 21.26 3.92 48.73
N ALA A 183 21.26 3.63 47.41
CA ALA A 183 21.93 2.58 46.61
C ALA A 183 21.19 1.22 46.43
N MET A 184 21.43 0.62 45.25
CA MET A 184 21.23 -0.78 44.78
C MET A 184 19.80 -1.12 44.25
N ALA A 185 19.53 -1.37 42.96
CA ALA A 185 20.07 -2.31 41.95
C ALA A 185 19.31 -3.66 41.92
N SER A 186 18.74 -4.01 40.75
CA SER A 186 18.93 -5.32 40.07
C SER A 186 17.89 -5.61 38.96
N THR A 187 18.41 -5.84 37.74
CA THR A 187 18.13 -6.96 36.81
C THR A 187 16.67 -7.18 36.33
N THR A 188 16.34 -7.44 35.05
CA THR A 188 16.88 -8.49 34.17
C THR A 188 16.17 -8.43 32.80
N ARG A 189 16.90 -8.78 31.72
CA ARG A 189 16.50 -9.65 30.59
C ARG A 189 15.53 -9.17 29.48
N ALA A 190 16.06 -9.06 28.26
CA ALA A 190 15.32 -9.16 26.98
C ALA A 190 15.06 -10.63 26.59
N PRO A 191 14.06 -10.92 25.72
CA PRO A 191 14.42 -11.40 24.38
C PRO A 191 13.48 -10.97 23.22
N ASP A 192 14.05 -11.00 22.01
CA ASP A 192 13.49 -10.82 20.66
C ASP A 192 12.11 -11.43 20.36
N ARG A 193 11.32 -10.73 19.51
CA ARG A 193 10.32 -11.33 18.57
C ARG A 193 9.81 -10.34 17.48
N LYS A 194 10.21 -10.61 16.22
CA LYS A 194 9.47 -10.53 14.93
C LYS A 194 8.88 -9.16 14.43
N PRO A 195 9.00 -8.81 13.13
CA PRO A 195 8.52 -7.51 12.61
C PRO A 195 7.00 -7.49 12.33
N PRO A 196 6.27 -6.40 12.62
CA PRO A 196 4.87 -6.26 12.21
C PRO A 196 4.73 -5.63 10.81
N ARG A 197 3.69 -6.09 10.10
CA ARG A 197 3.17 -5.57 8.81
C ARG A 197 2.49 -4.20 9.01
N PRO A 198 2.31 -3.39 7.93
CA PRO A 198 1.81 -2.03 8.04
C PRO A 198 0.30 -2.02 8.24
N GLY A 199 -0.14 -1.64 9.43
CA GLY A 199 -1.51 -1.29 9.77
C GLY A 199 -1.42 -0.21 10.83
N GLY A 200 -1.23 1.03 10.39
CA GLY A 200 -1.07 2.17 11.30
C GLY A 200 -2.42 2.70 11.75
N SER A 201 -2.99 2.11 12.79
CA SER A 201 -3.87 2.84 13.71
C SER A 201 -2.95 3.62 14.66
N VAL A 202 -3.00 4.95 14.63
CA VAL A 202 -2.29 5.75 15.63
C VAL A 202 -3.22 5.91 16.84
N SER A 203 -2.89 5.20 17.91
CA SER A 203 -3.46 5.42 19.23
C SER A 203 -2.93 6.72 19.81
N THR A 204 -3.82 7.66 20.11
CA THR A 204 -3.59 8.71 21.11
C THR A 204 -4.39 8.35 22.35
N GLU A 205 -3.70 8.04 23.45
CA GLU A 205 -4.26 7.85 24.80
C GLU A 205 -3.57 8.85 25.76
N PRO A 206 -4.15 9.24 26.92
CA PRO A 206 -5.38 8.76 27.55
C PRO A 206 -6.26 9.90 28.10
N ASP A 207 -7.42 10.14 27.49
CA ASP A 207 -8.60 10.66 28.18
C ASP A 207 -9.81 10.08 27.45
N GLY A 208 -10.53 9.19 28.15
CA GLY A 208 -11.50 8.24 27.58
C GLY A 208 -12.80 8.85 27.07
N MET A 209 -12.71 9.72 26.08
CA MET A 209 -13.82 10.08 25.20
C MET A 209 -13.33 9.98 23.75
N GLU A 210 -13.54 8.83 23.13
CA GLU A 210 -13.49 8.72 21.67
C GLU A 210 -14.65 9.55 21.09
N MET A 211 -14.43 10.86 20.95
CA MET A 211 -15.25 11.71 20.10
C MET A 211 -15.15 11.12 18.69
N THR A 212 -16.27 10.59 18.22
CA THR A 212 -16.37 9.94 16.91
C THR A 212 -16.01 10.96 15.83
N GLN A 213 -14.74 10.96 15.40
CA GLN A 213 -14.26 11.84 14.34
C GLN A 213 -14.95 11.42 13.04
N GLN A 214 -16.03 12.13 12.66
CA GLN A 214 -16.85 11.82 11.48
C GLN A 214 -16.28 12.41 10.18
N PHE A 215 -14.96 12.56 10.07
CA PHE A 215 -14.33 12.97 8.82
C PHE A 215 -13.48 11.84 8.23
N ASP A 216 -13.67 11.59 6.94
CA ASP A 216 -12.91 10.62 6.16
C ASP A 216 -11.57 11.24 5.75
N GLN A 217 -10.51 10.87 6.47
CA GLN A 217 -9.15 11.36 6.22
C GLN A 217 -8.65 11.00 4.82
N ASP A 218 -9.02 9.82 4.30
CA ASP A 218 -8.62 9.36 2.97
C ASP A 218 -9.30 10.18 1.88
N ALA A 219 -10.57 10.55 2.08
CA ALA A 219 -11.29 11.44 1.17
C ALA A 219 -10.65 12.84 1.13
N ILE A 220 -10.28 13.40 2.29
CA ILE A 220 -9.59 14.70 2.37
C ILE A 220 -8.23 14.62 1.66
N ASN A 221 -7.42 13.61 1.97
CA ASN A 221 -6.12 13.39 1.35
C ASN A 221 -6.22 13.28 -0.17
N LYS A 222 -7.24 12.59 -0.69
CA LYS A 222 -7.45 12.43 -2.13
C LYS A 222 -7.74 13.76 -2.82
N VAL A 223 -8.62 14.58 -2.23
CA VAL A 223 -8.98 15.90 -2.78
C VAL A 223 -7.78 16.84 -2.74
N VAL A 224 -7.03 16.85 -1.64
CA VAL A 224 -5.79 17.63 -1.54
C VAL A 224 -4.80 17.15 -2.59
N ALA A 225 -4.53 15.85 -2.68
CA ALA A 225 -3.56 15.30 -3.63
C ALA A 225 -3.90 15.58 -5.09
N SER A 226 -5.19 15.59 -5.45
CA SER A 226 -5.64 15.87 -6.82
C SER A 226 -5.63 17.36 -7.17
N ASN A 227 -5.90 18.24 -6.21
CA ASN A 227 -6.04 19.67 -6.47
C ASN A 227 -4.80 20.49 -6.10
N LYS A 228 -3.82 19.92 -5.40
CA LYS A 228 -2.59 20.62 -5.00
C LYS A 228 -1.83 21.28 -6.16
N SER A 229 -1.96 20.74 -7.37
CA SER A 229 -1.32 21.29 -8.56
C SER A 229 -1.89 22.65 -8.97
N THR A 230 -3.14 22.95 -8.62
CA THR A 230 -3.78 24.24 -8.90
C THR A 230 -3.12 25.39 -8.15
N LEU A 231 -2.52 25.12 -6.99
CA LEU A 231 -1.84 26.14 -6.18
C LEU A 231 -0.49 26.54 -6.76
N PHE A 232 0.13 25.72 -7.61
CA PHE A 232 1.41 26.06 -8.24
C PHE A 232 1.33 27.34 -9.07
N ARG A 233 0.17 27.64 -9.67
CA ARG A 233 -0.03 28.90 -10.39
C ARG A 233 0.14 30.11 -9.46
N CYS A 234 -0.47 30.06 -8.26
CA CYS A 234 -0.35 31.12 -7.27
C CYS A 234 1.09 31.32 -6.80
N PHE A 235 1.82 30.21 -6.56
CA PHE A 235 3.23 30.29 -6.15
C PHE A 235 4.15 30.77 -7.27
N LYS A 236 3.86 30.40 -8.52
CA LYS A 236 4.62 30.84 -9.69
C LYS A 236 4.51 32.35 -9.89
N GLU A 237 3.30 32.89 -9.86
CA GLU A 237 3.07 34.33 -9.97
C GLU A 237 3.77 35.11 -8.86
N GLU A 238 3.80 34.57 -7.64
CA GLU A 238 4.51 35.20 -6.52
C GLU A 238 6.04 35.08 -6.65
N ALA A 239 6.54 33.95 -7.14
CA ALA A 239 7.97 33.74 -7.40
C ALA A 239 8.51 34.65 -8.51
N GLU A 240 7.69 34.96 -9.53
CA GLU A 240 8.02 35.95 -10.57
C GLU A 240 8.06 37.38 -10.02
N ARG A 241 7.17 37.72 -9.07
CA ARG A 241 7.15 39.04 -8.43
C ARG A 241 8.29 39.24 -7.44
N SER A 242 8.68 38.17 -6.75
CA SER A 242 9.73 38.17 -5.73
C SER A 242 10.83 37.15 -6.06
N PRO A 243 11.69 37.44 -7.05
CA PRO A 243 12.75 36.51 -7.44
C PRO A 243 13.77 36.32 -6.31
N GLY A 244 14.07 35.07 -5.97
CA GLY A 244 15.11 34.71 -4.98
C GLY A 244 14.61 34.19 -3.63
N ILE A 245 13.30 33.99 -3.44
CA ILE A 245 12.78 33.39 -2.21
C ILE A 245 12.95 31.87 -2.26
N TYR A 246 13.83 31.33 -1.42
CA TYR A 246 13.88 29.90 -1.08
C TYR A 246 13.30 29.71 0.32
N ALA A 247 12.02 29.35 0.41
CA ALA A 247 11.34 29.20 1.69
C ALA A 247 10.37 28.02 1.71
N LYS A 248 10.38 27.28 2.82
CA LYS A 248 9.30 26.36 3.16
C LYS A 248 8.16 27.19 3.74
N VAL A 249 6.98 27.10 3.12
CA VAL A 249 5.75 27.79 3.52
C VAL A 249 4.80 26.74 4.09
N PRO A 250 4.80 26.54 5.42
CA PRO A 250 3.74 25.78 6.07
C PRO A 250 2.45 26.60 6.05
N MET A 251 1.36 25.95 5.72
CA MET A 251 0.03 26.51 5.72
C MET A 251 -0.97 25.53 6.31
N GLU A 252 -1.96 26.05 6.99
CA GLU A 252 -3.03 25.28 7.59
C GLU A 252 -4.38 25.85 7.15
N PHE A 253 -5.38 25.01 6.95
CA PHE A 253 -6.70 25.48 6.58
C PHE A 253 -7.81 24.67 7.21
N VAL A 254 -8.95 25.32 7.44
CA VAL A 254 -10.14 24.69 8.03
C VAL A 254 -11.17 24.38 6.95
N ILE A 255 -11.63 23.13 6.93
CA ILE A 255 -12.76 22.73 6.12
C ILE A 255 -14.05 23.00 6.91
N GLY A 256 -15.00 23.71 6.30
CA GLY A 256 -16.33 23.95 6.83
C GLY A 256 -17.23 22.72 6.62
N ASN A 257 -18.33 22.66 7.36
CA ASN A 257 -19.30 21.55 7.29
C ASN A 257 -19.99 21.47 5.91
N ASP A 258 -19.93 22.55 5.12
CA ASP A 258 -20.39 22.63 3.74
C ASP A 258 -19.41 21.99 2.73
N GLY A 259 -18.27 21.47 3.20
CA GLY A 259 -17.24 20.88 2.35
C GLY A 259 -16.39 21.91 1.61
N ARG A 260 -16.34 23.16 2.09
CA ARG A 260 -15.49 24.23 1.53
C ARG A 260 -14.48 24.73 2.54
N VAL A 261 -13.39 25.30 2.06
CA VAL A 261 -12.38 25.90 2.94
C VAL A 261 -12.90 27.23 3.49
N SER A 262 -12.91 27.35 4.81
CA SER A 262 -13.44 28.53 5.53
C SER A 262 -12.35 29.50 5.99
N LYS A 263 -11.19 28.98 6.38
CA LYS A 263 -10.04 29.78 6.83
C LYS A 263 -8.73 29.18 6.32
N LEU A 264 -7.76 30.03 6.01
CA LEU A 264 -6.38 29.69 5.64
C LEU A 264 -5.42 30.47 6.54
N TRP A 265 -4.45 29.80 7.12
CA TRP A 265 -3.32 30.37 7.84
C TRP A 265 -2.02 30.02 7.13
N VAL A 266 -1.13 30.99 7.03
CA VAL A 266 0.20 30.83 6.46
C VAL A 266 1.22 31.26 7.51
N ASP A 267 2.14 30.38 7.87
CA ASP A 267 3.06 30.62 8.99
C ASP A 267 4.11 31.69 8.69
N ASN A 268 4.46 31.87 7.41
CA ASN A 268 5.45 32.87 7.00
C ASN A 268 4.84 34.30 7.02
N HIS A 269 5.44 35.19 7.81
CA HIS A 269 4.98 36.57 7.99
C HIS A 269 4.87 37.37 6.69
N GLN A 270 5.69 37.07 5.68
CA GLN A 270 5.65 37.75 4.37
C GLN A 270 4.44 37.32 3.52
N PHE A 271 3.88 36.13 3.79
CA PHE A 271 2.78 35.54 3.02
C PHE A 271 1.46 35.49 3.79
N LYS A 272 1.42 36.05 5.02
CA LYS A 272 0.19 36.17 5.84
C LYS A 272 -0.86 37.09 5.22
N LYS A 273 -0.42 38.10 4.46
CA LYS A 273 -1.28 39.09 3.80
C LYS A 273 -0.67 39.44 2.46
N GLY A 274 -1.47 39.45 1.39
CA GLY A 274 -1.01 39.83 0.06
C GLY A 274 -1.62 39.00 -1.06
N PRO A 275 -1.18 39.23 -2.31
CA PRO A 275 -1.75 38.59 -3.49
C PRO A 275 -1.65 37.06 -3.50
N LEU A 276 -0.55 36.51 -2.95
CA LEU A 276 -0.40 35.06 -2.82
C LEU A 276 -1.47 34.46 -1.91
N TYR A 277 -1.74 35.08 -0.76
CA TYR A 277 -2.76 34.61 0.20
C TYR A 277 -4.15 34.58 -0.45
N GLU A 278 -4.51 35.65 -1.15
CA GLU A 278 -5.80 35.76 -1.85
C GLU A 278 -5.93 34.72 -2.98
N CYS A 279 -4.87 34.53 -3.76
CA CYS A 279 -4.84 33.52 -4.81
C CYS A 279 -5.03 32.12 -4.24
N LEU A 280 -4.27 31.75 -3.20
CA LEU A 280 -4.36 30.45 -2.54
C LEU A 280 -5.75 30.21 -1.94
N LEU A 281 -6.30 31.19 -1.20
CA LEU A 281 -7.63 31.09 -0.61
C LEU A 281 -8.70 30.90 -1.70
N SER A 282 -8.61 31.64 -2.80
CA SER A 282 -9.57 31.55 -3.90
C SER A 282 -9.56 30.19 -4.61
N GLU A 283 -8.40 29.56 -4.75
CA GLU A 283 -8.28 28.22 -5.33
C GLU A 283 -8.74 27.14 -4.36
N MET A 284 -8.37 27.25 -3.09
CA MET A 284 -8.75 26.27 -2.07
C MET A 284 -10.26 26.26 -1.79
N GLN A 285 -10.95 27.40 -1.91
CA GLN A 285 -12.41 27.47 -1.81
C GLN A 285 -13.14 26.71 -2.94
N LYS A 286 -12.48 26.49 -4.08
CA LYS A 286 -13.02 25.71 -5.21
C LYS A 286 -12.86 24.20 -5.02
N TRP A 287 -12.05 23.77 -4.06
CA TRP A 287 -11.78 22.36 -3.85
C TRP A 287 -13.03 21.64 -3.31
N PRO A 288 -13.46 20.53 -3.95
CA PRO A 288 -14.68 19.84 -3.54
C PRO A 288 -14.39 18.85 -2.41
N PHE A 289 -14.55 19.27 -1.15
CA PHE A 289 -14.53 18.34 -0.02
C PHE A 289 -15.93 17.75 0.21
N ARG A 290 -15.99 16.57 0.82
CA ARG A 290 -17.25 15.99 1.27
C ARG A 290 -17.75 16.80 2.47
N ALA A 291 -19.03 17.16 2.45
CA ALA A 291 -19.69 17.71 3.63
C ALA A 291 -19.68 16.67 4.77
N TYR A 292 -19.47 17.14 5.99
CA TYR A 292 -19.48 16.32 7.20
C TYR A 292 -20.15 17.08 8.35
N GLU A 293 -20.67 16.33 9.31
CA GLU A 293 -21.33 16.86 10.50
C GLU A 293 -20.37 16.77 11.70
N GLY A 294 -20.32 17.82 12.53
CA GLY A 294 -19.52 17.87 13.75
C GLY A 294 -18.39 18.91 13.74
N GLU A 295 -17.27 18.57 14.39
CA GLU A 295 -16.10 19.43 14.52
C GLU A 295 -15.37 19.62 13.18
N ARG A 296 -14.85 20.82 12.94
CA ARG A 296 -14.14 21.15 11.69
C ARG A 296 -12.78 20.44 11.63
N ALA A 297 -12.34 20.05 10.45
CA ALA A 297 -11.01 19.49 10.22
C ALA A 297 -9.99 20.59 9.88
N THR A 298 -8.80 20.52 10.46
CA THR A 298 -7.66 21.39 10.09
C THR A 298 -6.61 20.58 9.34
N VAL A 299 -6.33 20.98 8.11
CA VAL A 299 -5.35 20.31 7.26
C VAL A 299 -4.10 21.17 7.15
N GLY A 300 -2.95 20.61 7.53
CA GLY A 300 -1.64 21.22 7.38
C GLY A 300 -0.92 20.75 6.12
N LEU A 301 -0.54 21.69 5.26
CA LEU A 301 0.26 21.48 4.06
C LEU A 301 1.57 22.25 4.16
N SER A 302 2.63 21.72 3.57
CA SER A 302 3.89 22.47 3.45
C SER A 302 4.40 22.46 2.02
N PHE A 303 4.67 23.65 1.50
CA PHE A 303 5.21 23.84 0.15
C PHE A 303 6.63 24.38 0.25
N THR A 304 7.54 23.88 -0.58
CA THR A 304 8.87 24.47 -0.75
C THR A 304 8.88 25.25 -2.05
N ILE A 305 9.21 26.54 -1.97
CA ILE A 305 9.31 27.44 -3.11
C ILE A 305 10.80 27.67 -3.36
N GLY A 306 11.29 27.40 -4.58
CA GLY A 306 12.60 27.84 -5.06
C GLY A 306 13.45 26.73 -5.72
N LYS A 307 14.31 27.15 -6.66
CA LYS A 307 15.26 26.29 -7.39
C LYS A 307 16.24 25.60 -6.44
N ARG A 308 16.25 24.26 -6.46
CA ARG A 308 17.30 23.46 -5.80
C ARG A 308 18.62 23.78 -6.52
N GLY A 309 19.46 24.60 -5.88
CA GLY A 309 20.80 24.94 -6.37
C GLY A 309 21.70 23.73 -6.50
#